data_AF-A0A3D5GIH9-F1
#
_entry.id   AF-A0A3D5GIH9-F1
#
_cell.length_a   1.000
_cell.length_b   1.000
_cell.length_c   1.000
_cell.angle_alpha   90.00
_cell.angle_beta   90.00
_cell.angle_gamma   90.00
#
_symmetry.space_group_name_H-M   'P 1'
#
loop_
_entity.id
_entity.type
_entity.pdbx_description
1 polymer ?
#
loop_
_entity_poly.entity_id
_entity_poly.type
_entity_poly.pdbx_seq_one_letter_code
_entity_poly.pdbx_strand_id
1 'polypeptide(L)'
;FCLDAPEPLLYHDEPVYRDGVLVSRITSGMYGHTVGGALGMGYVACEPDTPRAQVIEGTFEVDINGTRVAATASYRPFYDPDSERVRL
;
A
#
# COMPACT_ATOMS: atom_id res chain seq x y z
N PHE A 1 -0.66 -0.17 -1.19
CA PHE A 1 0.61 -0.09 -0.45
C PHE A 1 1.70 -0.72 -1.29
N CYS A 2 2.78 -0.02 -1.56
CA CYS A 2 4.01 -0.60 -2.09
C CYS A 2 5.04 -0.55 -0.98
N LEU A 3 5.68 -1.68 -0.66
CA LEU A 3 6.79 -1.65 0.29
C LEU A 3 7.96 -0.89 -0.33
N ASP A 4 8.64 -0.09 0.48
CA ASP A 4 9.81 0.67 0.04
C ASP A 4 11.08 -0.21 0.02
N ALA A 5 11.02 -1.40 0.64
CA ALA A 5 12.05 -2.44 0.60
C ALA A 5 11.66 -3.55 -0.41
N PRO A 6 12.60 -3.99 -1.28
CA PRO A 6 12.31 -4.99 -2.31
C PRO A 6 12.30 -6.44 -1.80
N GLU A 7 12.93 -6.74 -0.67
CA GLU A 7 13.08 -8.11 -0.18
C GLU A 7 11.82 -8.66 0.54
N PRO A 8 11.11 -7.89 1.39
CA PRO A 8 9.96 -8.41 2.09
C PRO A 8 8.79 -8.70 1.15
N LEU A 9 8.04 -9.76 1.45
CA LEU A 9 6.86 -10.18 0.70
C LEU A 9 5.60 -9.93 1.51
N LEU A 10 4.50 -9.68 0.80
CA LEU A 10 3.16 -9.58 1.36
C LEU A 10 2.35 -10.76 0.86
N TYR A 11 1.64 -11.42 1.76
CA TYR A 11 0.79 -12.56 1.46
C TYR A 11 -0.66 -12.22 1.77
N HIS A 12 -0.99 -11.99 3.04
CA HIS A 12 -2.35 -11.70 3.51
C HIS A 12 -2.34 -11.34 5.00
N ASP A 13 -3.30 -10.51 5.43
CA ASP A 13 -3.58 -10.09 6.81
C ASP A 13 -2.45 -9.33 7.52
N GLU A 14 -1.38 -8.94 6.83
CA GLU A 14 -0.35 -8.11 7.43
C GLU A 14 -0.95 -6.78 7.95
N PRO A 15 -0.80 -6.47 9.24
CA PRO A 15 -1.26 -5.21 9.82
C PRO A 15 -0.64 -3.98 9.14
N VAL A 16 -1.46 -2.96 8.86
CA VAL A 16 -1.01 -1.70 8.27
C VAL A 16 -1.21 -0.57 9.27
N TYR A 17 -0.14 0.19 9.47
CA TYR A 17 -0.07 1.32 10.38
C TYR A 17 0.03 2.62 9.61
N ARG A 18 -0.60 3.67 10.15
CA ARG A 18 -0.44 5.06 9.74
C ARG A 18 -0.03 5.85 10.96
N ASP A 19 1.13 6.51 10.89
CA ASP A 19 1.67 7.32 11.98
C ASP A 19 1.69 6.55 13.33
N GLY A 20 2.07 5.26 13.28
CA GLY A 20 2.12 4.36 14.43
C GLY A 20 0.77 3.78 14.90
N VAL A 21 -0.36 4.18 14.29
CA VAL A 21 -1.70 3.68 14.63
C VAL A 21 -2.13 2.59 13.64
N LEU A 22 -2.68 1.49 14.14
CA LEU A 22 -3.24 0.43 13.29
C LEU A 22 -4.49 0.95 12.56
N VAL A 23 -4.46 0.98 11.22
CA VAL A 23 -5.55 1.54 10.40
C VAL A 23 -6.12 0.58 9.37
N SER A 24 -5.40 -0.49 9.04
CA SER A 24 -5.83 -1.47 8.04
C SER A 24 -5.12 -2.80 8.22
N ARG A 25 -5.43 -3.74 7.32
CA ARG A 25 -4.69 -4.97 7.09
C ARG A 25 -4.61 -5.23 5.60
N ILE A 26 -3.59 -5.95 5.17
CA ILE A 26 -3.46 -6.36 3.77
C ILE A 26 -4.54 -7.40 3.44
N THR A 27 -5.35 -7.11 2.43
CA THR A 27 -6.40 -8.02 1.93
C THR A 27 -5.89 -8.88 0.77
N SER A 28 -4.90 -8.40 0.03
CA SER A 28 -4.23 -9.15 -1.03
C SER A 28 -2.82 -8.59 -1.18
N GLY A 29 -1.83 -9.49 -1.24
CA GLY A 29 -0.42 -9.17 -1.43
C GLY A 29 0.19 -9.98 -2.56
N MET A 30 1.10 -9.38 -3.33
CA MET A 30 1.89 -10.04 -4.36
C MET A 30 3.15 -9.24 -4.69
N TYR A 31 4.16 -9.88 -5.27
CA TYR A 31 5.34 -9.18 -5.76
C TYR A 31 5.09 -8.57 -7.14
N GLY A 32 5.16 -7.23 -7.23
CA GLY A 32 5.05 -6.52 -8.50
C GLY A 32 6.39 -6.47 -9.20
N HIS A 33 6.75 -7.49 -9.99
CA HIS A 33 8.06 -7.55 -10.65
C HIS A 33 8.42 -6.31 -11.48
N THR A 34 7.45 -5.70 -12.15
CA THR A 34 7.66 -4.47 -12.92
C THR A 34 7.90 -3.24 -12.04
N VAL A 35 7.33 -3.24 -10.83
CA VAL A 35 7.47 -2.17 -9.83
C VAL A 35 8.73 -2.38 -8.96
N GLY A 36 9.19 -3.62 -8.83
CA GLY A 36 10.40 -3.97 -8.07
C GLY A 36 10.18 -4.07 -6.56
N GLY A 37 8.93 -4.31 -6.13
CA GLY A 37 8.60 -4.43 -4.71
C GLY A 37 7.29 -5.17 -4.45
N ALA A 38 7.06 -5.54 -3.19
CA ALA A 38 5.79 -6.15 -2.79
C ALA A 38 4.67 -5.09 -2.75
N LEU A 39 3.55 -5.44 -3.37
CA LEU A 39 2.35 -4.63 -3.45
C LEU A 39 1.24 -5.29 -2.63
N GLY A 40 0.56 -4.49 -1.82
CA GLY A 40 -0.56 -4.90 -1.01
C GLY A 40 -1.76 -3.97 -1.14
N MET A 41 -2.97 -4.54 -1.19
CA MET A 41 -4.22 -3.79 -1.08
C MET A 41 -4.74 -3.84 0.35
N GLY A 42 -5.45 -2.80 0.77
CA GLY A 42 -6.11 -2.74 2.07
C GLY A 42 -7.09 -1.57 2.13
N TYR A 43 -8.01 -1.61 3.08
CA TYR A 43 -9.02 -0.58 3.27
C TYR A 43 -8.65 0.32 4.44
N VAL A 44 -8.51 1.62 4.21
CA VAL A 44 -8.34 2.62 5.27
C VAL A 44 -9.70 3.27 5.52
N ALA A 45 -10.23 3.11 6.73
CA ALA A 45 -11.47 3.76 7.11
C ALA A 45 -11.27 5.29 7.20
N CYS A 46 -12.27 6.05 6.78
CA CYS A 46 -12.30 7.50 6.91
C CYS A 46 -13.74 7.96 7.09
N GLU A 47 -13.92 9.15 7.63
CA GLU A 47 -15.24 9.76 7.76
C GLU A 47 -15.83 10.08 6.38
N PRO A 48 -17.17 10.10 6.23
CA PRO A 48 -17.82 10.61 5.04
C PRO A 48 -17.25 11.98 4.64
N ASP A 49 -17.15 12.21 3.32
CA ASP A 49 -16.63 13.45 2.73
C ASP A 49 -15.15 13.79 3.05
N THR A 50 -14.39 12.86 3.66
CA THR A 50 -12.94 13.02 3.82
C THR A 50 -12.27 13.19 2.44
N PRO A 51 -11.55 14.29 2.19
CA PRO A 51 -10.83 14.47 0.93
C PRO A 51 -9.87 13.32 0.66
N ARG A 52 -9.89 12.80 -0.57
CA ARG A 52 -9.10 11.62 -0.97
C ARG A 52 -7.62 11.73 -0.55
N ALA A 53 -7.00 12.89 -0.74
CA ALA A 53 -5.60 13.10 -0.37
C ALA A 53 -5.33 12.89 1.14
N GLN A 54 -6.25 13.31 2.02
CA GLN A 54 -6.09 13.22 3.48
C GLN A 54 -6.16 11.77 4.00
N VAL A 55 -6.83 10.88 3.26
CA VAL A 55 -6.94 9.46 3.64
C VAL A 55 -5.58 8.75 3.57
N ILE A 56 -4.73 9.13 2.60
CA ILE A 56 -3.39 8.56 2.40
C ILE A 56 -2.26 9.53 2.77
N GLU A 57 -2.57 10.61 3.46
CA GLU A 57 -1.58 11.49 4.08
C GLU A 57 -0.93 10.80 5.29
N GLY A 58 0.32 11.13 5.62
CA GLY A 58 1.05 10.53 6.74
C GLY A 58 1.98 9.40 6.32
N THR A 59 2.63 8.78 7.31
CA THR A 59 3.61 7.72 7.09
C THR A 59 2.94 6.36 7.27
N PHE A 60 3.05 5.50 6.26
CA PHE A 60 2.50 4.16 6.33
C PHE A 60 3.58 3.11 6.52
N GLU A 61 3.28 2.11 7.34
CA GLU A 61 4.14 0.97 7.60
C GLU A 61 3.31 -0.31 7.58
N VAL A 62 3.90 -1.41 7.14
CA VAL A 62 3.29 -2.75 7.19
C VAL A 62 4.09 -3.61 8.16
N ASP A 63 3.40 -4.31 9.06
CA ASP A 63 4.02 -5.33 9.91
C ASP A 63 4.29 -6.59 9.11
N ILE A 64 5.55 -6.96 8.97
CA ILE A 64 5.96 -8.20 8.31
C ILE A 64 6.77 -8.98 9.32
N ASN A 65 6.15 -10.03 9.86
CA ASN A 65 6.78 -10.92 10.84
C ASN A 65 7.40 -10.17 12.04
N GLY A 66 6.69 -9.19 12.59
CA GLY A 66 7.12 -8.38 13.74
C GLY A 66 8.02 -7.21 13.39
N THR A 67 8.31 -6.97 12.10
CA THR A 67 9.12 -5.85 11.62
C THR A 67 8.25 -4.85 10.88
N ARG A 68 8.29 -3.58 11.28
CA ARG A 68 7.64 -2.47 10.55
C ARG A 68 8.47 -2.13 9.32
N VAL A 69 7.87 -2.23 8.15
CA VAL A 69 8.47 -1.85 6.87
C VAL A 69 7.70 -0.67 6.29
N ALA A 70 8.40 0.40 5.94
CA ALA A 70 7.79 1.57 5.32
C ALA A 70 7.10 1.19 4.00
N ALA A 71 5.93 1.80 3.78
CA ALA A 71 5.14 1.54 2.59
C ALA A 71 4.53 2.82 2.03
N THR A 72 4.60 2.97 0.72
CA THR A 72 3.94 4.03 -0.01
C THR A 72 2.46 3.68 -0.27
N ALA A 73 1.53 4.50 0.22
CA ALA A 73 0.11 4.40 -0.12
C ALA A 73 -0.19 5.13 -1.44
N SER A 74 -1.00 4.53 -2.31
CA SER A 74 -1.41 5.15 -3.58
C SER A 74 -2.81 4.73 -3.96
N TYR A 75 -3.54 5.69 -4.53
CA TYR A 75 -4.82 5.48 -5.18
C TYR A 75 -4.72 5.13 -6.65
N ARG A 76 -3.57 5.41 -7.25
CA ARG A 76 -3.26 5.12 -8.65
C ARG A 76 -2.46 3.82 -8.71
N PRO A 77 -2.56 3.06 -9.81
CA PRO A 77 -1.64 1.96 -10.06
C PRO A 77 -0.19 2.41 -9.96
N PHE A 78 0.69 1.57 -9.40
CA PHE A 78 2.14 1.82 -9.38
C PHE A 78 2.80 1.61 -10.75
N TYR A 79 2.09 0.99 -11.69
CA TYR A 79 2.53 0.77 -13.06
C TYR A 79 1.48 1.28 -14.04
N ASP A 80 1.92 2.02 -15.06
CA ASP A 80 1.07 2.64 -16.08
C ASP A 80 -0.13 3.42 -15.53
N PRO A 81 0.09 4.42 -14.65
CA PRO A 81 -1.00 5.13 -13.96
C PRO A 81 -1.90 5.95 -14.89
N ASP A 82 -1.42 6.29 -16.09
CA ASP A 82 -2.14 7.05 -17.13
C ASP A 82 -2.71 6.15 -18.24
N SER A 83 -2.50 4.84 -18.13
CA SER A 83 -2.95 3.83 -19.11
C SER A 83 -2.44 4.08 -20.53
N GLU A 84 -1.20 4.57 -20.67
CA GLU A 84 -0.61 4.91 -21.97
C GLU A 84 -0.29 3.66 -22.79
N ARG A 85 -0.06 2.51 -22.14
CA ARG A 85 0.40 1.29 -22.83
C ARG A 85 -0.72 0.46 -23.43
N VAL A 86 -1.94 0.62 -22.90
CA VAL A 86 -3.13 -0.14 -23.34
C VAL A 86 -3.94 0.65 -24.39
N ARG A 87 -3.64 1.93 -24.58
CA ARG A 87 -4.27 2.77 -25.61
C ARG A 87 -3.81 2.32 -27.00
N LEU A 88 -4.78 1.98 -27.84
CA LEU A 88 -4.64 1.70 -29.28
C LEU A 88 -4.62 3.00 -30.08
#